data_AF-A0A3R8HQK5-F1
#
_entry.id   AF-A0A3R8HQK5-F1
#
_cell.length_a   1.000
_cell.length_b   1.000
_cell.length_c   1.000
_cell.angle_alpha   90.00
_cell.angle_beta   90.00
_cell.angle_gamma   90.00
#
_symmetry.space_group_name_H-M   'P 1'
#
loop_
_entity.id
_entity.type
_entity.pdbx_description
1 polymer ?
#
loop_
_entity_poly.entity_id
_entity_poly.type
_entity_poly.pdbx_seq_one_letter_code
_entity_poly.pdbx_strand_id
1 'polypeptide(L)'
;MINELAKEEFKEVNFDTSEFDIEKKIIKNNLSVFGDVIAQYSVYYTTIQKIYDEYDKIGKNKSMAVLHTINKEYLSNKEKFNGDSLYNEIAKNIKRKLSLSSNLEQFNENDLELYVDIVLVDSFIRCKIFEKP
;
A
#
# COMPACT_ATOMS: atom_id res chain seq x y z
N MET A 1 -0.24 24.09 -14.21
CA MET A 1 0.89 23.15 -14.04
C MET A 1 0.42 21.84 -13.38
N ILE A 2 0.00 21.83 -12.10
CA ILE A 2 -0.53 20.60 -11.46
C ILE A 2 -1.80 20.05 -12.15
N ASN A 3 -2.72 20.92 -12.55
CA ASN A 3 -3.94 20.52 -13.27
C ASN A 3 -3.68 19.97 -14.68
N GLU A 4 -2.52 20.26 -15.28
CA GLU A 4 -2.14 19.67 -16.58
C GLU A 4 -1.52 18.29 -16.36
N LEU A 5 -0.68 18.14 -15.34
CA LEU A 5 -0.12 16.85 -14.93
C LEU A 5 -1.20 15.84 -14.50
N ALA A 6 -2.30 16.30 -13.89
CA ALA A 6 -3.42 15.44 -13.52
C ALA A 6 -4.23 14.88 -14.72
N LYS A 7 -4.03 15.44 -15.92
CA LYS A 7 -4.66 14.97 -17.18
C LYS A 7 -3.78 14.00 -17.95
N GLU A 8 -2.50 13.90 -17.61
CA GLU A 8 -1.55 13.00 -18.24
C GLU A 8 -1.54 11.64 -17.52
N GLU A 9 -1.54 10.55 -18.29
CA GLU A 9 -1.34 9.21 -17.75
C GLU A 9 0.15 8.99 -17.48
N PHE A 10 0.52 8.83 -16.21
CA PHE A 10 1.87 8.42 -15.86
C PHE A 10 1.96 6.90 -15.96
N LYS A 11 2.58 6.40 -17.03
CA LYS A 11 2.81 4.96 -17.18
C LYS A 11 3.96 4.53 -16.26
N GLU A 12 3.67 3.72 -15.24
CA GLU A 12 4.72 2.97 -14.55
C GLU A 12 5.34 1.98 -15.55
N VAL A 13 6.65 2.10 -15.78
CA VAL A 13 7.42 1.12 -16.53
C VAL A 13 7.55 -0.11 -15.61
N ASN A 14 7.04 -1.26 -16.07
CA ASN A 14 7.05 -2.52 -15.33
C ASN A 14 8.42 -2.80 -14.73
N PHE A 15 8.50 -2.79 -13.40
CA PHE A 15 9.65 -3.30 -12.68
C PHE A 15 9.43 -4.80 -12.47
N ASP A 16 10.43 -5.55 -12.90
CA ASP A 16 10.61 -6.99 -12.77
C ASP A 16 9.79 -7.62 -11.63
N THR A 17 8.78 -8.40 -12.02
CA THR A 17 7.93 -9.23 -11.15
C THR A 17 8.54 -10.61 -10.96
N SER A 18 9.87 -10.72 -10.93
CA SER A 18 10.58 -11.95 -10.68
C SER A 18 10.26 -12.43 -9.28
N GLU A 19 9.19 -13.23 -9.11
CA GLU A 19 8.83 -14.06 -7.95
C GLU A 19 9.61 -13.65 -6.69
N PHE A 20 9.33 -12.40 -6.29
CA PHE A 20 10.21 -11.66 -5.39
C PHE A 20 10.04 -12.32 -4.06
N ASP A 21 11.08 -12.97 -3.59
CA ASP A 21 11.11 -13.85 -2.43
C ASP A 21 10.50 -13.14 -1.20
N ILE A 22 9.18 -13.28 -1.06
CA ILE A 22 8.35 -12.59 -0.06
C ILE A 22 8.89 -12.95 1.31
N GLU A 23 9.29 -14.21 1.49
CA GLU A 23 9.89 -14.73 2.71
C GLU A 23 11.23 -14.05 3.01
N LYS A 24 12.18 -13.98 2.06
CA LYS A 24 13.43 -13.21 2.28
C LYS A 24 13.13 -11.74 2.60
N LYS A 25 12.13 -11.14 1.95
CA LYS A 25 11.78 -9.74 2.19
C LYS A 25 11.24 -9.55 3.61
N ILE A 26 10.38 -10.46 4.07
CA ILE A 26 9.86 -10.52 5.44
C ILE A 26 11.01 -10.66 6.44
N ILE A 27 11.93 -11.61 6.19
CA ILE A 27 13.09 -11.87 7.05
C ILE A 27 14.00 -10.66 7.14
N LYS A 28 14.38 -10.07 5.99
CA LYS A 28 15.26 -8.89 5.91
C LYS A 28 14.71 -7.70 6.68
N ASN A 29 13.40 -7.50 6.62
CA ASN A 29 12.75 -6.36 7.25
C ASN A 29 12.25 -6.64 8.67
N ASN A 30 12.51 -7.82 9.25
CA ASN A 30 12.05 -8.22 10.58
C ASN A 30 10.52 -8.13 10.78
N LEU A 31 9.75 -8.67 9.83
CA LEU A 31 8.28 -8.57 9.78
C LEU A 31 7.59 -9.83 10.28
N SER A 32 7.67 -10.11 11.59
CA SER A 32 7.10 -11.34 12.16
C SER A 32 5.57 -11.34 12.12
N VAL A 33 4.95 -10.30 12.67
CA VAL A 33 3.48 -10.18 12.74
C VAL A 33 2.91 -9.80 11.39
N PHE A 34 3.55 -8.84 10.70
CA PHE A 34 3.09 -8.44 9.37
C PHE A 34 3.26 -9.56 8.34
N GLY A 35 4.20 -10.49 8.55
CA GLY A 35 4.32 -11.71 7.75
C GLY A 35 3.04 -12.56 7.76
N ASP A 36 2.42 -12.73 8.93
CA ASP A 36 1.14 -13.45 9.06
C ASP A 36 0.00 -12.70 8.34
N VAL A 37 -0.04 -11.37 8.45
CA VAL A 37 -1.01 -10.51 7.77
C VAL A 37 -0.85 -10.61 6.24
N ILE A 38 0.39 -10.63 5.74
CA ILE A 38 0.69 -10.85 4.32
C ILE A 38 0.17 -12.21 3.87
N ALA A 39 0.44 -13.27 4.61
CA ALA A 39 -0.04 -14.61 4.27
C ALA A 39 -1.57 -14.64 4.20
N GLN A 40 -2.26 -14.01 5.15
CA GLN A 40 -3.71 -13.99 5.22
C GLN A 40 -4.37 -13.21 4.07
N TYR A 41 -3.81 -12.06 3.69
CA TYR A 41 -4.48 -11.12 2.78
C TYR A 41 -3.89 -11.07 1.36
N SER A 42 -2.77 -11.75 1.10
CA SER A 42 -2.19 -11.88 -0.25
C SER A 42 -3.17 -12.42 -1.29
N VAL A 43 -4.15 -13.24 -0.88
CA VAL A 43 -5.22 -13.76 -1.73
C VAL A 43 -6.03 -12.66 -2.44
N TYR A 44 -6.11 -11.46 -1.85
CA TYR A 44 -6.84 -10.33 -2.41
C TYR A 44 -6.05 -9.56 -3.49
N TYR A 45 -4.80 -9.93 -3.79
CA TYR A 45 -3.96 -9.25 -4.78
C TYR A 45 -4.66 -9.08 -6.14
N THR A 46 -5.30 -10.13 -6.65
CA THR A 46 -6.02 -10.07 -7.94
C THR A 46 -7.23 -9.12 -7.88
N THR A 47 -7.90 -9.06 -6.73
CA THR A 47 -9.03 -8.14 -6.52
C THR A 47 -8.56 -6.69 -6.50
N ILE A 48 -7.48 -6.40 -5.78
CA ILE A 48 -6.88 -5.05 -5.74
C ILE A 48 -6.36 -4.63 -7.11
N GLN A 49 -5.72 -5.54 -7.85
CA GLN A 49 -5.28 -5.26 -9.22
C GLN A 49 -6.45 -4.83 -10.11
N LYS A 50 -7.61 -5.49 -10.05
CA LYS A 50 -8.80 -5.10 -10.83
C LYS A 50 -9.30 -3.70 -10.46
N ILE A 51 -9.30 -3.35 -9.17
CA ILE A 51 -9.69 -2.00 -8.71
C ILE A 51 -8.73 -0.95 -9.27
N TYR A 52 -7.42 -1.23 -9.27
CA TYR A 52 -6.42 -0.34 -9.86
C TYR A 52 -6.60 -0.22 -11.37
N ASP A 53 -6.84 -1.33 -12.08
CA ASP A 53 -7.11 -1.31 -13.53
C ASP A 53 -8.34 -0.47 -13.87
N GLU A 54 -9.40 -0.52 -13.05
CA GLU A 54 -10.58 0.32 -13.21
C GLU A 54 -10.27 1.80 -12.96
N TYR A 55 -9.45 2.12 -11.95
CA TYR A 55 -9.02 3.48 -11.68
C TYR A 55 -8.17 4.07 -12.81
N ASP A 56 -7.33 3.24 -13.42
CA ASP A 56 -6.43 3.62 -14.49
C ASP A 56 -7.20 3.81 -15.81
N LYS A 57 -8.20 2.97 -16.10
CA LYS A 57 -9.11 3.15 -17.25
C LYS A 57 -9.88 4.48 -17.22
N ILE A 58 -10.14 5.01 -16.02
CA ILE A 58 -10.87 6.28 -15.86
C ILE A 58 -9.89 7.48 -15.91
N GLY A 59 -8.58 7.26 -16.10
CA GLY A 59 -7.57 8.30 -16.29
C GLY A 59 -7.32 9.17 -15.06
N LYS A 60 -7.62 8.67 -13.86
CA LYS A 60 -7.56 9.49 -12.63
C LYS A 60 -6.26 9.34 -11.83
N ASN A 61 -5.27 8.60 -12.31
CA ASN A 61 -4.00 8.31 -11.61
C ASN A 61 -4.21 7.88 -10.13
N LYS A 62 -5.37 7.27 -9.81
CA LYS A 62 -5.80 7.03 -8.42
C LYS A 62 -5.04 5.87 -7.80
N SER A 63 -4.76 4.82 -8.57
CA SER A 63 -3.91 3.70 -8.14
C SER A 63 -2.53 4.23 -7.71
N MET A 64 -1.90 5.06 -8.55
CA MET A 64 -0.64 5.72 -8.26
C MET A 64 -0.72 6.63 -7.05
N ALA A 65 -1.79 7.42 -6.90
CA ALA A 65 -1.97 8.28 -5.74
C ALA A 65 -2.05 7.48 -4.43
N VAL A 66 -2.73 6.32 -4.45
CA VAL A 66 -2.81 5.40 -3.30
C VAL A 66 -1.43 4.85 -2.96
N LEU A 67 -0.74 4.24 -3.92
CA LEU A 67 0.60 3.66 -3.71
C LEU A 67 1.62 4.72 -3.30
N HIS A 68 1.57 5.92 -3.89
CA HIS A 68 2.42 7.05 -3.52
C HIS A 68 2.17 7.50 -2.08
N THR A 69 0.91 7.59 -1.65
CA THR A 69 0.56 7.99 -0.29
C THR A 69 1.14 7.03 0.73
N ILE A 70 1.08 5.73 0.46
CA ILE A 70 1.59 4.68 1.34
C ILE A 70 3.12 4.68 1.35
N ASN A 71 3.75 4.77 0.18
CA ASN A 71 5.20 4.89 0.07
C ASN A 71 5.73 6.12 0.84
N LYS A 72 5.03 7.25 0.76
CA LYS A 72 5.40 8.46 1.49
C LYS A 72 5.34 8.28 3.00
N GLU A 73 4.34 7.57 3.52
CA GLU A 73 4.27 7.22 4.94
C GLU A 73 5.42 6.31 5.34
N TYR A 74 5.74 5.29 4.53
CA TYR A 74 6.91 4.45 4.76
C TYR A 74 8.20 5.26 4.82
N LEU A 75 8.49 6.09 3.81
CA LEU A 75 9.71 6.90 3.74
C LEU A 75 9.83 7.89 4.91
N SER A 76 8.69 8.39 5.41
CA SER A 76 8.67 9.35 6.52
C SER A 76 8.90 8.70 7.89
N ASN A 77 8.65 7.39 8.00
CA ASN A 77 8.72 6.64 9.26
C ASN A 77 9.88 5.63 9.34
N LYS A 78 10.46 5.22 8.20
CA LYS A 78 11.49 4.15 8.15
C LYS A 78 12.78 4.45 8.92
N GLU A 79 13.10 5.72 9.16
CA GLU A 79 14.26 6.12 9.96
C GLU A 79 14.00 6.06 11.48
N LYS A 80 12.72 6.00 11.88
CA LYS A 80 12.28 6.02 13.28
C LYS A 80 11.78 4.67 13.77
N PHE A 81 11.23 3.87 12.88
CA PHE A 81 10.62 2.58 13.18
C PHE A 81 11.17 1.51 12.25
N ASN A 82 11.16 0.26 12.70
CA ASN A 82 11.58 -0.90 11.92
C ASN A 82 10.62 -2.09 12.13
N GLY A 83 10.70 -3.10 11.25
CA GLY A 83 9.87 -4.30 11.32
C GLY A 83 8.40 -4.02 11.55
N ASP A 84 7.80 -4.80 12.44
CA ASP A 84 6.37 -4.70 12.76
C ASP A 84 5.98 -3.34 13.35
N SER A 85 6.89 -2.64 14.04
CA SER A 85 6.62 -1.29 14.55
C SER A 85 6.44 -0.26 13.44
N LEU A 86 7.19 -0.41 12.33
CA LEU A 86 7.05 0.43 11.15
C LEU A 86 5.73 0.15 10.43
N TYR A 87 5.38 -1.13 10.29
CA TYR A 87 4.07 -1.53 9.76
C TYR A 87 2.93 -0.89 10.57
N ASN A 88 2.95 -1.04 11.89
CA ASN A 88 1.92 -0.49 12.78
C ASN A 88 1.79 1.02 12.66
N GLU A 89 2.91 1.75 12.57
CA GLU A 89 2.89 3.21 12.44
C GLU A 89 2.34 3.65 11.07
N ILE A 90 2.69 2.95 9.98
CA ILE A 90 2.12 3.23 8.66
C ILE A 90 0.61 2.98 8.68
N ALA A 91 0.16 1.82 9.17
CA ALA A 91 -1.26 1.46 9.25
C ALA A 91 -2.05 2.50 10.06
N LYS A 92 -1.53 2.88 11.24
CA LYS A 92 -2.12 3.93 12.08
C LYS A 92 -2.22 5.28 11.35
N ASN A 93 -1.18 5.71 10.65
CA ASN A 93 -1.19 6.97 9.93
C ASN A 93 -2.15 6.98 8.74
N ILE A 94 -2.25 5.87 8.00
CA ILE A 94 -3.23 5.74 6.93
C ILE A 94 -4.64 5.74 7.50
N LYS A 95 -4.93 4.96 8.55
CA LYS A 95 -6.23 4.95 9.25
C LYS A 95 -6.64 6.37 9.69
N ARG A 96 -5.73 7.11 10.31
CA ARG A 96 -5.96 8.50 10.74
C ARG A 96 -6.26 9.45 9.57
N LYS A 97 -5.61 9.27 8.41
CA LYS A 97 -5.92 10.08 7.22
C LYS A 97 -7.30 9.77 6.66
N LEU A 98 -7.68 8.49 6.67
CA LEU A 98 -8.99 8.03 6.23
C LEU A 98 -10.10 8.54 7.16
N SER A 99 -9.92 8.44 8.48
CA SER A 99 -10.92 8.92 9.46
C SER A 99 -11.19 10.42 9.40
N LEU A 100 -10.27 11.21 8.84
CA LEU A 100 -10.44 12.65 8.62
C LEU A 100 -11.13 12.99 7.29
N SER A 101 -11.39 11.99 6.43
CA SER A 101 -12.05 12.17 5.16
C SER A 101 -13.57 12.00 5.30
N SER A 102 -14.33 13.01 4.86
CA SER A 102 -15.80 13.06 4.96
C SER A 102 -16.52 11.98 4.15
N ASN A 103 -15.81 11.21 3.32
CA ASN A 103 -16.38 10.21 2.42
C ASN A 103 -16.48 8.81 3.05
N LEU A 104 -16.05 8.65 4.30
CA LEU A 104 -15.92 7.35 4.97
C LEU A 104 -16.86 7.15 6.16
N GLU A 105 -17.85 8.03 6.35
CA GLU A 105 -18.86 7.91 7.42
C GLU A 105 -19.65 6.59 7.37
N GLN A 106 -19.63 5.90 6.22
CA GLN A 106 -20.31 4.62 6.00
C GLN A 106 -19.50 3.38 6.45
N PHE A 107 -18.21 3.52 6.75
CA PHE A 107 -17.36 2.40 7.15
C PHE A 107 -17.14 2.39 8.66
N ASN A 108 -17.33 1.22 9.28
CA ASN A 108 -16.97 1.06 10.68
C ASN A 108 -15.44 0.90 10.84
N GLU A 109 -14.95 1.04 12.07
CA GLU A 109 -13.51 0.99 12.37
C GLU A 109 -12.84 -0.34 11.98
N ASN A 110 -13.55 -1.46 12.16
CA ASN A 110 -13.03 -2.79 11.84
C ASN A 110 -12.87 -2.99 10.32
N ASP A 111 -13.84 -2.48 9.53
CA ASP A 111 -13.77 -2.54 8.07
C ASP A 111 -12.59 -1.70 7.55
N LEU A 112 -12.38 -0.51 8.13
CA LEU A 112 -11.25 0.35 7.78
C LEU A 112 -9.91 -0.30 8.12
N GLU A 113 -9.81 -0.99 9.25
CA GLU A 113 -8.62 -1.73 9.63
C GLU A 113 -8.32 -2.84 8.62
N LEU A 114 -9.31 -3.66 8.28
CA LEU A 114 -9.17 -4.71 7.28
C LEU A 114 -8.72 -4.15 5.92
N TYR A 115 -9.34 -3.07 5.44
CA TYR A 115 -8.99 -2.50 4.14
C TYR A 115 -7.60 -1.88 4.12
N VAL A 116 -7.16 -1.27 5.22
CA VAL A 116 -5.80 -0.74 5.34
C VAL A 116 -4.80 -1.89 5.27
N ASP A 117 -5.03 -2.98 5.99
CA ASP A 117 -4.12 -4.14 5.98
C ASP A 117 -4.00 -4.75 4.58
N ILE A 118 -5.12 -4.96 3.89
CA ILE A 118 -5.14 -5.49 2.52
C ILE A 118 -4.32 -4.60 1.56
N VAL A 119 -4.49 -3.28 1.64
CA VAL A 119 -3.80 -2.33 0.75
C VAL A 119 -2.31 -2.22 1.10
N LEU A 120 -1.93 -2.35 2.37
CA LEU A 120 -0.53 -2.41 2.79
C LEU A 120 0.15 -3.70 2.31
N VAL A 121 -0.54 -4.84 2.35
CA VAL A 121 -0.06 -6.11 1.79
C VAL A 121 0.19 -5.98 0.28
N ASP A 122 -0.76 -5.42 -0.48
CA ASP A 122 -0.55 -5.17 -1.91
C ASP A 122 0.66 -4.23 -2.16
N SER A 123 0.78 -3.16 -1.39
CA SER A 123 1.92 -2.23 -1.47
C SER A 123 3.25 -2.92 -1.15
N PHE A 124 3.26 -3.88 -0.22
CA PHE A 124 4.42 -4.69 0.11
C PHE A 124 4.81 -5.60 -1.06
N ILE A 125 3.85 -6.32 -1.64
CA ILE A 125 4.06 -7.24 -2.78
C ILE A 125 4.60 -6.46 -3.99
N ARG A 126 4.06 -5.26 -4.25
CA ARG A 126 4.51 -4.37 -5.33
C ARG A 126 5.84 -3.65 -5.06
N CYS A 127 6.54 -4.01 -3.98
CA CYS A 127 7.80 -3.40 -3.56
C CYS A 127 7.73 -1.87 -3.39
N LYS A 128 6.55 -1.33 -3.03
CA LYS A 128 6.37 0.11 -2.77
C LYS A 128 6.73 0.47 -1.33
N ILE A 129 6.78 -0.52 -0.43
CA ILE A 129 7.21 -0.36 0.96
C ILE A 129 8.14 -1.51 1.36
N PHE A 130 8.96 -1.26 2.38
CA PHE A 130 10.01 -2.16 2.88
C PHE A 130 11.10 -2.48 1.86
N GLU A 131 12.31 -2.72 2.35
CA GLU A 131 13.47 -2.93 1.48
C GLU A 131 13.33 -4.26 0.73
N LYS A 132 13.72 -4.28 -0.55
CA LYS A 132 13.86 -5.53 -1.30
C LYS A 132 14.91 -6.43 -0.62
N PRO A 133 14.80 -7.77 -0.72
CA PRO A 133 15.83 -8.72 -0.25
C PRO A 133 17.26 -8.27 -0.55
#